data_AF-A0A9E4BXF0-F1
#
_entry.id   AF-A0A9E4BXF0-F1
#
_cell.length_a   1.000
_cell.length_b   1.000
_cell.length_c   1.000
_cell.angle_alpha   90.00
_cell.angle_beta   90.00
_cell.angle_gamma   90.00
#
_symmetry.space_group_name_H-M   'P 1'
#
loop_
_entity.id
_entity.type
_entity.pdbx_description
1 polymer ?
#
loop_
_entity_poly.entity_id
_entity_poly.type
_entity_poly.pdbx_seq_one_letter_code
_entity_poly.pdbx_strand_id
1 'polypeptide(L)' 'MSQPPIFAPDKKEDILAFFQQYKYAVVADALSVDDICALNAFVDRSKGEIPREWGPDRLGVFSHAPSWTALSSQRSPTI' A
#
# COMPACT_ATOMS: atom_id res chain seq x y z
N MET A 1 8.91 0.64 -21.28
CA MET A 1 7.77 1.54 -20.99
C MET A 1 8.34 2.88 -20.56
N SER A 2 7.82 4.00 -21.06
CA SER A 2 8.22 5.33 -20.59
C SER A 2 7.82 5.47 -19.12
N GLN A 3 8.70 6.05 -18.29
CA GLN A 3 8.34 6.34 -16.90
C GLN A 3 7.11 7.27 -16.86
N PRO A 4 6.15 7.02 -15.96
CA PRO A 4 5.01 7.93 -15.79
C PRO A 4 5.51 9.30 -15.32
N PRO A 5 4.83 10.39 -15.70
CA PRO A 5 5.16 11.71 -15.17
C PRO A 5 4.99 11.74 -13.66
N ILE A 6 5.92 12.39 -12.97
CA ILE A 6 5.87 12.64 -11.53
C ILE A 6 5.52 14.11 -11.35
N PHE A 7 4.44 14.38 -10.61
CA PHE A 7 3.92 15.73 -10.42
C PHE A 7 4.35 16.31 -9.08
N ALA A 8 4.64 17.60 -9.05
CA ALA A 8 4.71 18.34 -7.79
C ALA A 8 3.29 18.60 -7.25
N PRO A 9 3.10 18.69 -5.91
CA PRO A 9 1.75 18.81 -5.31
C PRO A 9 0.96 20.05 -5.73
N ASP A 10 1.63 21.11 -6.18
CA ASP A 10 1.02 22.36 -6.65
C ASP A 10 0.35 22.22 -8.04
N LYS A 11 0.66 21.17 -8.81
CA LYS A 11 0.13 20.93 -10.17
C LYS A 11 -1.22 20.22 -10.18
N LYS A 12 -2.15 20.66 -9.33
CA LYS A 12 -3.45 20.00 -9.13
C LYS A 12 -4.23 19.75 -10.42
N GLU A 13 -4.28 20.72 -11.31
CA GLU A 13 -5.05 20.62 -12.56
C GLU A 13 -4.46 19.58 -13.51
N ASP A 14 -3.13 19.58 -13.67
CA ASP A 14 -2.41 18.59 -14.48
C ASP A 14 -2.55 17.18 -13.91
N ILE A 15 -2.44 17.04 -12.58
CA ILE A 15 -2.65 15.77 -11.86
C ILE A 15 -4.07 15.25 -12.13
N LEU A 16 -5.08 16.11 -12.02
CA LEU A 16 -6.47 15.73 -12.25
C LEU A 16 -6.72 15.33 -13.70
N ALA A 17 -6.18 16.08 -14.67
CA ALA A 17 -6.30 15.74 -16.09
C ALA A 17 -5.64 14.38 -16.39
N PHE A 18 -4.44 14.15 -15.88
CA PHE A 18 -3.74 12.87 -16.04
C PHE A 18 -4.51 11.72 -15.37
N PHE A 19 -4.99 11.92 -14.15
CA PHE A 19 -5.79 10.92 -13.44
C PHE A 19 -7.10 10.60 -14.17
N GLN A 20 -7.78 11.60 -14.75
CA GLN A 20 -9.00 11.36 -15.53
C GLN A 20 -8.75 10.45 -16.73
N GLN A 21 -7.61 10.61 -17.40
CA GLN A 21 -7.22 9.82 -18.56
C GLN A 21 -6.70 8.42 -18.18
N TYR A 22 -5.82 8.32 -17.18
CA TYR A 22 -5.06 7.10 -16.89
C TYR A 22 -5.48 6.36 -15.61
N LYS A 23 -6.35 6.95 -14.80
CA LYS A 23 -6.87 6.40 -13.53
C LYS A 23 -5.81 6.17 -12.43
N TYR A 24 -4.63 6.76 -12.59
CA TYR A 24 -3.61 6.86 -11.56
C TYR A 24 -2.84 8.18 -11.72
N ALA A 25 -2.10 8.58 -10.69
CA ALA A 25 -1.14 9.68 -10.75
C ALA A 25 0.02 9.39 -9.78
N VAL A 26 1.21 9.93 -10.08
CA VAL A 26 2.38 9.85 -9.20
C VAL A 26 2.73 11.25 -8.75
N VAL A 27 2.69 11.50 -7.44
CA VAL A 27 2.96 12.81 -6.84
C VAL A 27 4.23 12.71 -6.01
N ALA A 28 5.20 13.59 -6.29
CA ALA A 28 6.40 13.73 -5.48
C ALA A 28 6.09 14.45 -4.18
N ASP A 29 6.85 14.13 -3.13
CA ASP A 29 6.83 14.86 -1.85
C ASP A 29 5.42 14.98 -1.22
N ALA A 30 4.57 13.97 -1.46
CA ALA A 30 3.19 13.95 -0.95
C ALA A 30 3.12 13.82 0.58
N LEU A 31 4.19 13.31 1.20
CA LEU A 31 4.36 13.16 2.64
C LEU A 31 5.71 13.73 3.05
N SER A 32 5.79 14.29 4.25
CA SER A 32 7.07 14.70 4.82
C SER A 32 7.94 13.48 5.13
N VAL A 33 9.26 13.69 5.25
CA VAL A 33 10.19 12.63 5.67
C VAL A 33 9.80 12.07 7.04
N ASP A 34 9.38 12.93 7.97
CA ASP A 34 8.99 12.52 9.32
C ASP A 34 7.73 11.63 9.30
N ASP A 35 6.74 11.95 8.46
CA ASP A 35 5.54 11.11 8.29
C ASP A 35 5.91 9.74 7.70
N ILE A 36 6.82 9.71 6.72
CA ILE A 36 7.31 8.46 6.13
C ILE A 36 8.04 7.63 7.20
N CYS A 37 8.89 8.26 8.01
CA CYS A 37 9.59 7.60 9.13
C CYS A 37 8.60 7.02 10.15
N ALA A 38 7.57 7.78 10.53
CA ALA A 38 6.54 7.33 11.46
C ALA A 38 5.74 6.14 10.91
N LEU A 39 5.36 6.17 9.62
CA LEU A 39 4.66 5.07 8.95
C LEU A 39 5.53 3.81 8.86
N ASN A 40 6.81 3.95 8.52
CA ASN A 40 7.74 2.82 8.49
C ASN A 40 7.91 2.19 9.87
N ALA A 41 8.09 3.01 10.92
CA ALA A 41 8.20 2.51 12.29
C ALA A 41 6.93 1.78 12.75
N PHE A 42 5.75 2.26 12.33
CA PHE A 42 4.49 1.55 12.57
C PHE A 42 4.46 0.19 11.86
N VAL A 43 4.84 0.12 10.59
CA VAL A 43 4.87 -1.13 9.81
C VAL A 43 5.84 -2.13 10.44
N ASP A 44 7.03 -1.70 10.83
CA ASP A 44 8.04 -2.56 11.45
C ASP A 44 7.58 -3.12 12.79
N ARG A 45 7.00 -2.27 13.64
CA ARG A 45 6.40 -2.70 14.92
C ARG A 45 5.25 -3.69 14.69
N SER A 46 4.35 -3.37 13.77
CA SER A 46 3.19 -4.21 13.43
C SER A 46 3.62 -5.59 12.94
N LYS A 47 4.65 -5.69 12.10
CA LYS A 47 5.20 -6.98 11.66
C LYS A 47 5.77 -7.81 12.80
N GLY A 48 6.34 -7.17 13.83
CA GLY A 48 6.85 -7.85 15.02
C GLY A 48 5.75 -8.30 15.99
N GLU A 49 4.76 -7.46 16.22
CA GLU A 49 3.71 -7.69 17.23
C GLU A 49 2.59 -8.61 16.73
N ILE A 50 2.19 -8.48 15.46
CA ILE A 50 1.08 -9.23 14.85
C ILE A 50 1.49 -9.91 13.54
N PRO A 51 2.55 -10.74 13.53
CA PRO A 51 3.11 -11.33 12.32
C PRO A 51 2.11 -12.18 11.52
N ARG A 52 1.08 -12.73 12.17
CA ARG A 52 0.04 -13.56 11.53
C ARG A 52 -0.92 -12.76 10.64
N GLU A 53 -1.01 -11.45 10.84
CA GLU A 53 -1.85 -10.58 10.01
C GLU A 53 -1.12 -10.12 8.75
N TRP A 54 0.20 -10.26 8.71
CA TRP A 54 1.03 -9.88 7.57
C TRP A 54 1.29 -11.07 6.64
N GLY A 55 1.16 -10.85 5.34
CA GLY A 55 1.64 -11.80 4.36
C GLY A 55 1.64 -11.23 2.95
N PRO A 56 2.31 -11.90 1.99
CA PRO A 56 2.35 -11.45 0.62
C PRO A 56 0.98 -11.62 -0.04
N ASP A 57 0.59 -10.63 -0.85
CA ASP A 57 -0.48 -10.78 -1.82
C ASP A 57 0.01 -11.52 -3.08
N ARG A 58 -0.88 -11.64 -4.08
CA ARG A 58 -0.58 -12.28 -5.38
C ARG A 58 0.60 -11.65 -6.16
N LEU A 59 1.02 -10.44 -5.79
CA LEU A 59 2.12 -9.71 -6.40
C LEU A 59 3.37 -9.68 -5.49
N GLY A 60 3.36 -10.42 -4.37
CA GLY A 60 4.45 -10.43 -3.40
C GLY A 60 4.47 -9.21 -2.48
N VAL A 61 3.42 -8.39 -2.49
CA VAL A 61 3.31 -7.19 -1.64
C VAL A 61 2.82 -7.60 -0.25
N PHE A 62 3.63 -7.34 0.78
CA PHE A 62 3.26 -7.63 2.17
C PHE A 62 2.23 -6.64 2.69
N SER A 63 1.08 -7.13 3.12
CA SER A 63 -0.01 -6.31 3.67
C SER A 63 -0.79 -7.06 4.76
N HIS A 64 -1.68 -6.35 5.46
CA HIS A 64 -2.62 -6.91 6.45
C HIS A 64 -3.73 -7.80 5.84
N ALA A 65 -3.82 -7.88 4.51
CA ALA A 65 -4.82 -8.66 3.80
C ALA A 65 -4.13 -9.63 2.82
N PRO A 66 -3.34 -10.60 3.31
CA PRO A 66 -2.74 -11.63 2.46
C PRO A 66 -3.86 -12.33 1.68
N SER A 67 -3.74 -12.39 0.36
CA SER A 67 -4.82 -12.84 -0.52
C SER A 67 -5.29 -14.26 -0.18
N TRP A 68 -6.45 -14.33 0.48
CA TRP A 68 -7.50 -15.35 0.49
C TRP A 68 -7.13 -16.85 0.44
N THR A 69 -6.13 -17.30 1.19
CA THR A 69 -5.99 -18.73 1.54
C THR A 69 -5.92 -19.00 3.05
N ALA A 70 -5.73 -17.96 3.87
CA ALA A 70 -5.69 -18.10 5.33
C ALA A 70 -7.08 -18.07 6.01
N LEU A 71 -8.11 -17.53 5.35
CA LEU A 71 -9.48 -17.48 5.89
C LEU A 71 -10.27 -18.79 5.70
N SER A 72 -9.80 -19.70 4.84
CA SER A 72 -10.41 -21.01 4.62
C SER A 72 -9.89 -22.12 5.54
N SER A 73 -8.86 -21.84 6.36
CA SER A 73 -8.25 -22.86 7.26
C SER A 73 -8.57 -22.66 8.75
N GLN A 74 -9.40 -21.67 9.12
CA GLN A 74 -9.81 -21.43 10.52
C GLN A 74 -11.27 -21.80 10.83
N ARG A 75 -11.97 -22.53 9.95
CA ARG A 75 -13.29 -23.10 10.28
C ARG A 75 -13.31 -24.61 10.06
N SER A 76 -12.60 -25.34 10.91
CA SER A 76 -13.04 -26.68 11.29
C SER A 76 -13.96 -26.52 12.50
N PRO A 77 -15.28 -26.71 12.40
CA PRO A 77 -16.08 -26.91 13.59
C PRO A 77 -15.59 -28.20 14.24
N THR A 78 -15.12 -28.08 15.48
CA THR A 78 -14.93 -29.22 16.35
C THR A 78 -16.31 -29.56 16.94
N ILE A 79 -16.66 -30.84 16.78
CA ILE A 79 -17.85 -31.59 17.25
C ILE A 79 -19.08 -31.49 16.34
#